data_AF-A0A3D0RKD6-F1
#
_entry.id   AF-A0A3D0RKD6-F1
#
_cell.length_a   1.000
_cell.length_b   1.000
_cell.length_c   1.000
_cell.angle_alpha   90.00
_cell.angle_beta   90.00
_cell.angle_gamma   90.00
#
_symmetry.space_group_name_H-M   'P 1'
#
loop_
_entity.id
_entity.type
_entity.pdbx_description
1 polymer ?
#
loop_
_entity_poly.entity_id
_entity_poly.type
_entity_poly.pdbx_seq_one_letter_code
_entity_poly.pdbx_strand_id
1 'polypeptide(L)' 'QFFNILDMASAKIMLPVGGLFISLFAGWYLDKKIVQVELTNDGKIKFGISFLKTYSFILKFLAPVAILLIFLYGLIG' A
#
# COMPACT_ATOMS: atom_id res chain seq x y z
N GLN A 1 7.45 -31.28 -4.90
CA GLN A 1 8.16 -30.68 -3.75
C GLN A 1 8.64 -29.26 -4.03
N PHE A 2 9.38 -29.00 -5.12
CA PHE A 2 9.89 -27.65 -5.47
C PHE A 2 8.78 -26.59 -5.64
N PHE A 3 7.69 -26.92 -6.34
CA PHE A 3 6.57 -25.99 -6.57
C PHE A 3 5.90 -25.50 -5.28
N ASN A 4 5.76 -26.36 -4.26
CA ASN A 4 5.16 -25.97 -2.98
C ASN A 4 6.05 -25.01 -2.18
N ILE A 5 7.37 -25.12 -2.32
CA ILE A 5 8.32 -24.19 -1.67
C ILE A 5 8.23 -22.82 -2.35
N LEU A 6 8.14 -22.79 -3.68
CA LEU A 6 7.94 -21.56 -4.44
C LEU A 6 6.60 -20.90 -4.14
N ASP A 7 5.53 -21.69 -4.01
CA ASP A 7 4.21 -21.19 -3.68
C ASP A 7 4.20 -20.57 -2.28
N MET A 8 4.82 -21.24 -1.29
CA MET A 8 4.98 -20.69 0.06
C MET A 8 5.85 -19.41 0.06
N ALA A 9 6.99 -19.41 -0.63
CA ALA A 9 7.88 -18.27 -0.68
C ALA A 9 7.25 -17.05 -1.39
N SER A 10 6.54 -17.28 -2.50
CA SER A 10 5.90 -16.20 -3.26
C SER A 10 4.61 -15.72 -2.61
N ALA A 11 3.66 -16.62 -2.35
CA ALA A 11 2.32 -16.27 -1.90
C ALA A 11 2.29 -15.80 -0.44
N LYS A 12 3.08 -16.42 0.44
CA LYS A 12 3.07 -16.08 1.87
C LYS A 12 4.12 -15.07 2.28
N ILE A 13 5.22 -14.92 1.55
CA ILE A 13 6.34 -14.03 1.93
C ILE A 13 6.52 -12.88 0.95
N MET A 14 6.78 -13.14 -0.34
CA MET A 14 7.07 -12.06 -1.30
C MET A 14 5.92 -11.08 -1.49
N LEU A 15 4.68 -11.58 -1.57
CA LEU A 15 3.48 -10.74 -1.74
C LEU A 15 3.29 -9.73 -0.60
N PRO A 16 3.20 -10.15 0.68
CA PRO A 16 3.06 -9.22 1.79
C PRO A 16 4.32 -8.36 1.99
N VAL A 17 5.53 -8.91 1.84
CA VAL A 17 6.78 -8.13 1.97
C VAL A 17 6.87 -7.05 0.88
N GLY A 18 6.58 -7.40 -0.36
CA GLY A 18 6.54 -6.47 -1.49
C GLY A 18 5.47 -5.39 -1.28
N GLY A 19 4.27 -5.77 -0.83
CA GLY A 19 3.22 -4.84 -0.44
C GLY A 19 3.68 -3.88 0.66
N LEU A 20 4.42 -4.37 1.66
CA LEU A 20 4.87 -3.58 2.81
C LEU A 20 5.88 -2.51 2.36
N PHE A 21 6.84 -2.88 1.52
CA PHE A 21 7.76 -1.93 0.90
C PHE A 21 7.05 -0.90 0.03
N ILE A 22 6.09 -1.33 -0.79
CA ILE A 22 5.30 -0.41 -1.62
C ILE A 22 4.49 0.56 -0.74
N SER A 23 3.88 0.09 0.35
CA SER A 23 3.10 0.95 1.24
C SER A 23 3.96 1.95 2.01
N LEU A 24 5.18 1.56 2.43
CA LEU A 24 6.14 2.48 3.04
C LEU A 24 6.58 3.53 2.03
N PHE A 25 6.92 3.13 0.81
CA PHE A 25 7.30 4.04 -0.26
C PHE A 25 6.15 4.99 -0.64
N ALA A 26 4.96 4.47 -0.88
CA ALA A 26 3.78 5.25 -1.24
C ALA A 26 3.29 6.15 -0.08
N GLY A 27 3.47 5.74 1.17
CA GLY A 27 3.03 6.51 2.34
C GLY A 27 4.01 7.59 2.79
N TRP A 28 5.31 7.39 2.58
CA TRP A 28 6.36 8.29 3.08
C TRP A 28 7.15 9.01 1.99
N TYR A 29 7.39 8.37 0.86
CA TYR A 29 8.22 8.91 -0.22
C TYR A 29 7.39 9.54 -1.34
N LEU A 30 6.19 9.05 -1.61
CA LEU A 30 5.32 9.61 -2.64
C LEU A 30 4.88 11.03 -2.25
N ASP A 31 5.26 11.99 -3.09
CA ASP A 31 4.98 13.39 -2.86
C ASP A 31 3.47 13.65 -2.97
N LYS A 32 2.87 14.27 -1.95
CA LYS A 32 1.44 14.60 -1.91
C LYS A 32 0.99 15.42 -3.11
N LYS A 33 1.92 16.16 -3.72
CA LYS A 33 1.69 16.89 -4.97
C LYS A 33 1.37 15.98 -6.16
N ILE A 34 2.06 14.86 -6.31
CA ILE A 34 1.83 13.91 -7.41
C ILE A 34 0.47 13.24 -7.22
N VAL A 35 0.18 12.79 -5.99
CA VAL A 35 -1.12 12.22 -5.61
C VAL A 35 -2.26 13.22 -5.85
N GLN A 36 -2.03 14.50 -5.56
CA GLN A 36 -2.98 15.55 -5.86
C GLN A 36 -3.17 15.70 -7.37
N VAL A 37 -2.12 15.78 -8.18
CA VAL A 37 -2.25 15.92 -9.65
C VAL A 37 -3.00 14.74 -10.27
N GLU A 38 -2.70 13.50 -9.86
CA GLU A 38 -3.38 12.29 -10.32
C GLU A 38 -4.85 12.23 -9.86
N LEU A 39 -5.14 12.50 -8.58
CA LEU A 39 -6.52 12.48 -8.06
C LEU A 39 -7.38 13.61 -8.61
N THR A 40 -6.78 14.78 -8.84
CA THR A 40 -7.47 15.92 -9.45
C THR A 40 -7.61 15.74 -10.96
N ASN A 41 -7.09 14.64 -11.53
CA ASN A 41 -7.10 14.31 -12.96
C ASN A 41 -6.61 15.51 -13.79
N ASP A 42 -5.41 16.00 -13.45
CA ASP A 42 -4.80 17.21 -14.03
C ASP A 42 -5.59 18.51 -13.75
N GLY A 43 -6.25 18.60 -12.60
CA GLY A 43 -7.00 19.79 -12.18
C GLY A 43 -8.48 19.82 -12.57
N LYS A 44 -8.99 18.79 -13.26
CA LYS A 44 -10.40 18.71 -13.69
C LYS A 44 -11.39 18.42 -12.57
N ILE A 45 -10.98 17.74 -11.50
CA ILE A 45 -11.87 17.37 -10.39
C ILE A 45 -11.36 17.98 -9.08
N LYS A 46 -11.96 19.10 -8.65
CA LYS A 46 -11.61 19.76 -7.38
C LYS A 46 -12.03 18.90 -6.17
N PHE A 47 -11.28 17.87 -5.84
CA PHE A 47 -11.41 17.21 -4.55
C PHE A 47 -10.99 18.19 -3.46
N GLY A 48 -11.84 18.38 -2.45
CA GLY A 48 -11.54 19.23 -1.31
C GLY A 48 -10.25 18.78 -0.63
N ILE A 49 -9.40 19.73 -0.25
CA ILE A 49 -8.08 19.52 0.37
C ILE A 49 -8.12 18.52 1.55
N SER A 50 -9.27 18.45 2.24
CA SER A 50 -9.52 17.48 3.32
C SER A 50 -9.49 16.02 2.85
N PHE A 51 -10.04 15.71 1.67
CA PHE A 51 -10.08 14.36 1.11
C PHE A 51 -8.67 13.85 0.74
N LEU A 52 -7.85 14.74 0.18
CA LEU A 52 -6.44 14.46 -0.13
C LEU A 52 -5.62 14.18 1.14
N LYS A 53 -5.87 14.96 2.20
CA LYS A 53 -5.21 14.75 3.49
C LYS A 53 -5.58 13.41 4.12
N THR A 54 -6.86 13.03 4.05
CA THR A 54 -7.35 11.72 4.52
C THR A 54 -6.78 10.57 3.68
N TYR A 55 -6.77 10.70 2.35
CA TYR A 55 -6.21 9.69 1.46
C TYR A 55 -4.72 9.45 1.71
N SER A 56 -3.94 10.52 1.86
CA SER A 56 -2.52 10.39 2.21
C SER A 56 -2.31 9.79 3.60
N PHE A 57 -3.21 10.05 4.56
CA PHE A 57 -3.18 9.42 5.88
C PHE A 57 -3.48 7.92 5.81
N ILE A 58 -4.46 7.52 4.98
CA ILE A 58 -4.79 6.12 4.70
C ILE A 58 -3.59 5.40 4.09
N LEU A 59 -2.94 5.98 3.07
CA LEU A 59 -1.76 5.38 2.47
C LEU A 59 -0.58 5.26 3.45
N LYS A 60 -0.41 6.24 4.34
CA LYS A 60 0.70 6.24 5.31
C LYS A 60 0.49 5.31 6.50
N PHE A 61 -0.74 5.11 6.95
CA PHE A 61 -1.04 4.32 8.15
C PHE A 61 -1.90 3.09 7.88
N LEU A 62 -3.00 3.23 7.13
CA LEU A 62 -3.93 2.12 6.91
C LEU A 62 -3.33 1.04 6.00
N ALA A 63 -2.65 1.44 4.92
CA ALA A 63 -2.03 0.51 3.98
C ALA A 63 -0.95 -0.37 4.65
N PRO A 64 0.07 0.18 5.35
CA PRO A 64 1.06 -0.66 6.02
C PRO A 64 0.43 -1.54 7.10
N VAL A 65 -0.57 -1.05 7.86
CA VAL A 65 -1.27 -1.85 8.88
C VAL A 65 -2.04 -3.02 8.25
N ALA A 66 -2.76 -2.79 7.15
CA ALA A 66 -3.49 -3.85 6.45
C ALA A 66 -2.54 -4.94 5.93
N ILE A 67 -1.39 -4.56 5.38
CA ILE A 67 -0.39 -5.51 4.91
C ILE A 67 0.24 -6.29 6.07
N LEU A 68 0.51 -5.62 7.19
CA LEU A 68 0.99 -6.27 8.41
C LEU A 68 -0.01 -7.30 8.94
N LEU A 69 -1.32 -6.97 8.92
CA LEU A 69 -2.39 -7.90 9.30
C LEU A 69 -2.47 -9.11 8.38
N ILE A 70 -2.39 -8.91 7.06
CA ILE A 70 -2.38 -10.01 6.08
C ILE A 70 -1.14 -10.89 6.29
N PHE A 71 0.02 -10.29 6.57
CA PHE A 71 1.25 -11.02 6.85
C PHE A 71 1.15 -11.87 8.12
N LEU A 72 0.63 -11.31 9.23
CA LEU A 72 0.39 -12.08 10.45
C LEU A 72 -0.62 -13.21 10.21
N TYR A 73 -1.72 -12.92 9.52
CA TYR A 73 -2.73 -13.93 9.22
C TYR A 73 -2.16 -15.06 8.36
N GLY A 74 -1.34 -14.75 7.35
CA GLY A 74 -0.70 -15.75 6.50
C GLY A 74 0.43 -16.56 7.17
N LEU A 75 0.97 -16.07 8.29
CA LEU A 75 1.96 -16.77 9.12
C LEU A 75 1.30 -17.67 10.17
N ILE A 76 0.20 -17.21 10.77
CA ILE A 76 -0.56 -17.95 11.80
C ILE A 76 -1.50 -18.98 11.18
N GLY A 77 -2.02 -18.72 9.96
CA GLY A 77 -2.86 -19.62 9.17
C GLY A 77 -2.11 -20.44 8.12
#